data_AF-A0A7C5N9S5-F1
#
_entry.id   AF-A0A7C5N9S5-F1
#
_cell.length_a   1.000
_cell.length_b   1.000
_cell.length_c   1.000
_cell.angle_alpha   90.00
_cell.angle_beta   90.00
_cell.angle_gamma   90.00
#
_symmetry.space_group_name_H-M   'P 1'
#
loop_
_entity.id
_entity.type
_entity.pdbx_description
1 polymer ?
#
loop_
_entity_poly.entity_id
_entity_poly.type
_entity_poly.pdbx_seq_one_letter_code
_entity_poly.pdbx_strand_id
1 'polypeptide(L)'
;MSTIEGVPEDIAHVDLDEMRAILDLDASLYPVEALYGAAFAFIDRCYVFLDRPEPTRFRLVVTPKTLEGGEAALRTIVGEIANELVTAAWRHQITQENRARIESVTLQAIAGAMGPPTLDDLEEFDFTDEAFEDPLGIAMSWEQKYAKKGEEE
;
A
#
# COMPACT_ATOMS: atom_id res chain seq x y z
N MET A 1 -17.96 22.29 18.38
CA MET A 1 -17.85 21.59 17.09
C MET A 1 -18.63 22.38 16.06
N SER A 2 -18.00 22.70 14.92
CA SER A 2 -18.61 23.48 13.83
C SER A 2 -18.48 22.69 12.52
N THR A 3 -19.49 22.81 11.65
CA THR A 3 -19.51 22.20 10.33
C THR A 3 -18.54 22.87 9.37
N ILE A 4 -17.97 22.07 8.48
CA ILE A 4 -17.19 22.57 7.37
C ILE A 4 -18.13 22.80 6.20
N GLU A 5 -18.18 24.03 5.69
CA GLU A 5 -18.98 24.33 4.50
C GLU A 5 -18.51 23.44 3.33
N GLY A 6 -19.45 22.70 2.73
CA GLY A 6 -19.17 21.78 1.64
C GLY A 6 -18.76 20.36 2.05
N VAL A 7 -18.60 20.07 3.35
CA VAL A 7 -18.33 18.70 3.84
C VAL A 7 -19.46 18.24 4.76
N PRO A 8 -20.04 17.06 4.51
CA PRO A 8 -21.03 16.47 5.42
C PRO A 8 -20.50 16.35 6.87
N GLU A 9 -21.34 16.69 7.84
CA GLU A 9 -20.97 16.74 9.27
C GLU A 9 -20.60 15.37 9.84
N ASP A 10 -21.10 14.30 9.22
CA ASP A 10 -20.78 12.90 9.51
C ASP A 10 -19.43 12.45 8.94
N ILE A 11 -18.80 13.26 8.08
CA ILE A 11 -17.51 12.99 7.45
C ILE A 11 -16.40 13.85 8.06
N ALA A 12 -16.65 15.14 8.28
CA ALA A 12 -15.66 16.02 8.89
C ALA A 12 -16.29 17.12 9.76
N HIS A 13 -15.62 17.40 10.87
CA HIS A 13 -15.99 18.49 11.76
C HIS A 13 -14.76 19.18 12.34
N VAL A 14 -14.94 20.44 12.73
CA VAL A 14 -13.88 21.27 13.31
C VAL A 14 -14.15 21.53 14.78
N ASP A 15 -13.09 21.38 15.57
CA ASP A 15 -13.02 21.82 16.95
C ASP A 15 -12.19 23.11 16.97
N LEU A 16 -12.88 24.24 17.08
CA LEU A 16 -12.28 25.58 17.04
C LEU A 16 -11.60 25.94 18.36
N ASP A 17 -11.98 25.30 19.47
CA ASP A 17 -11.36 25.56 20.78
C ASP A 17 -9.95 24.96 20.81
N GLU A 18 -9.78 23.77 20.24
CA GLU A 18 -8.49 23.10 20.11
C GLU A 18 -7.81 23.33 18.74
N MET A 19 -8.42 24.11 17.86
CA MET A 19 -7.95 24.38 16.48
C MET A 19 -7.55 23.11 15.72
N ARG A 20 -8.41 22.09 15.78
CA ARG A 20 -8.20 20.79 15.11
C ARG A 20 -9.38 20.43 14.22
N ALA A 21 -9.11 19.65 13.19
CA ALA A 21 -10.13 19.02 12.38
C ALA A 21 -10.11 17.51 12.57
N ILE A 22 -11.29 16.91 12.52
CA ILE A 22 -11.52 15.49 12.73
C ILE A 22 -12.29 14.99 11.51
N LEU A 23 -11.78 13.95 10.88
CA LEU A 23 -12.38 13.29 9.74
C LEU A 23 -12.68 11.83 10.10
N ASP A 24 -13.93 11.42 9.97
CA ASP A 24 -14.39 10.05 10.22
C ASP A 24 -14.62 9.35 8.87
N LEU A 25 -13.73 8.42 8.54
CA LEU A 25 -13.57 7.85 7.21
C LEU A 25 -14.05 6.41 7.16
N ASP A 26 -14.82 6.06 6.13
CA ASP A 26 -15.21 4.67 5.87
C ASP A 26 -14.03 3.86 5.34
N ALA A 27 -13.70 2.76 6.02
CA ALA A 27 -12.55 1.92 5.69
C ALA A 27 -12.68 1.17 4.35
N SER A 28 -13.89 1.07 3.79
CA SER A 28 -14.11 0.52 2.45
C SER A 28 -13.85 1.52 1.33
N LEU A 29 -13.98 2.82 1.60
CA LEU A 29 -13.73 3.89 0.64
C LEU A 29 -12.29 4.41 0.72
N TYR A 30 -11.76 4.51 1.94
CA TYR A 30 -10.42 5.00 2.23
C TYR A 30 -9.62 3.89 2.93
N PRO A 31 -8.93 3.02 2.18
CA PRO A 31 -8.11 1.96 2.76
C PRO A 31 -6.95 2.56 3.57
N VAL A 32 -6.35 1.76 4.44
CA VAL A 32 -5.31 2.23 5.38
C VAL A 32 -4.10 2.83 4.65
N GLU A 33 -3.77 2.32 3.47
CA GLU A 33 -2.69 2.84 2.62
C GLU A 33 -3.00 4.25 2.11
N ALA A 34 -4.26 4.52 1.76
CA ALA A 34 -4.69 5.86 1.35
C ALA A 34 -4.64 6.84 2.52
N LEU A 35 -5.05 6.38 3.71
CA LEU A 35 -4.98 7.16 4.94
C LEU A 35 -3.53 7.54 5.28
N TYR A 36 -2.61 6.58 5.24
CA TYR A 36 -1.19 6.84 5.47
C TYR A 36 -0.59 7.74 4.40
N GLY A 37 -0.91 7.52 3.12
CA GLY A 37 -0.44 8.36 2.03
C GLY A 37 -0.86 9.82 2.19
N ALA A 38 -2.14 10.05 2.50
CA ALA A 38 -2.64 11.40 2.74
C ALA A 38 -2.06 12.01 4.02
N ALA A 39 -2.04 11.29 5.15
CA ALA A 39 -1.48 11.78 6.41
C ALA A 39 -0.02 12.22 6.25
N PHE A 40 0.80 11.42 5.56
CA PHE A 40 2.22 11.69 5.36
C PHE A 40 2.46 13.00 4.60
N ALA A 41 1.58 13.38 3.68
CA ALA A 41 1.72 14.63 2.91
C ALA A 41 1.56 15.90 3.76
N PHE A 42 1.04 15.80 5.00
CA PHE A 42 0.75 16.95 5.86
C PHE A 42 1.57 16.98 7.16
N ILE A 43 2.41 15.98 7.44
CA ILE A 43 3.17 15.92 8.71
C ILE A 43 4.19 17.05 8.89
N ASP A 44 4.57 17.73 7.80
CA ASP A 44 5.45 18.88 7.84
C ASP A 44 4.75 20.09 8.49
N ARG A 45 3.46 20.32 8.17
CA ARG A 45 2.65 21.47 8.60
C ARG A 45 1.62 21.17 9.69
N CYS A 46 1.27 19.90 9.90
CA CYS A 46 0.27 19.47 10.87
C CYS A 46 0.83 18.41 11.82
N TYR A 47 0.33 18.38 13.05
CA TYR A 47 0.33 17.18 13.87
C TYR A 47 -0.82 16.30 13.38
N VAL A 48 -0.54 15.02 13.17
CA VAL A 48 -1.52 14.05 12.66
C VAL A 48 -1.67 12.93 13.67
N PHE A 49 -2.92 12.61 14.02
CA PHE A 49 -3.26 11.47 14.85
C PHE A 49 -4.24 10.57 14.09
N LEU A 50 -3.89 9.29 14.01
CA LEU A 50 -4.67 8.28 13.32
C LEU A 50 -5.21 7.30 14.36
N ASP A 51 -6.50 7.01 14.28
CA ASP A 51 -7.18 6.07 15.15
C ASP A 51 -8.17 5.20 14.34
N ARG A 52 -8.59 4.09 14.94
CA ARG A 52 -9.58 3.19 14.38
C ARG A 52 -10.64 2.91 15.46
N PRO A 53 -11.59 3.84 15.66
CA PRO A 53 -12.61 3.71 16.70
C PRO A 53 -13.51 2.49 16.47
N GLU A 54 -13.70 2.08 15.20
CA GLU A 54 -14.51 0.92 14.81
C GLU A 54 -13.82 0.12 13.70
N PRO A 55 -14.11 -1.19 13.54
CA PRO A 55 -13.54 -1.99 12.45
C PRO A 55 -13.79 -1.40 11.06
N THR A 56 -14.91 -0.71 10.85
CA THR A 56 -15.30 -0.14 9.54
C THR A 56 -14.97 1.34 9.40
N ARG A 57 -14.39 1.98 10.41
CA ARG A 57 -14.14 3.42 10.42
C ARG A 57 -12.73 3.75 10.89
N PHE A 58 -12.07 4.65 10.16
CA PHE A 58 -10.87 5.32 10.62
C PHE A 58 -11.19 6.73 11.08
N ARG A 59 -10.39 7.25 12.00
CA ARG A 59 -10.42 8.64 12.43
C ARG A 59 -9.07 9.29 12.16
N LEU A 60 -9.10 10.39 11.42
CA LEU A 60 -7.96 11.26 11.17
C LEU A 60 -8.19 12.57 11.93
N VAL A 61 -7.31 12.87 12.87
CA VAL A 61 -7.28 14.16 13.55
C VAL A 61 -6.06 14.93 13.08
N VAL A 62 -6.27 16.18 12.67
CA VAL A 62 -5.21 17.07 12.23
C VAL A 62 -5.24 18.39 12.99
N THR A 63 -4.08 18.79 13.48
CA THR A 63 -3.87 20.05 14.18
C THR A 63 -2.77 20.83 13.47
N PRO A 64 -3.03 22.01 12.89
CA PRO A 64 -2.00 22.83 12.27
C PRO A 64 -0.91 23.19 13.29
N LYS A 65 0.36 23.15 12.87
CA LYS A 65 1.48 23.59 13.70
C LYS A 65 1.56 25.11 13.84
N THR A 66 0.97 25.83 12.89
CA THR A 66 0.83 27.28 12.90
C THR A 66 -0.65 27.66 12.91
N LEU A 67 -0.98 28.68 13.70
CA LEU A 67 -2.35 29.21 13.82
C LEU A 67 -2.55 30.47 12.97
N GLU A 68 -1.56 30.84 12.13
CA GLU A 68 -1.69 31.96 11.21
C GLU A 68 -2.87 31.73 10.24
N GLY A 69 -3.79 32.70 10.18
CA GLY A 69 -5.02 32.60 9.38
C GLY A 69 -6.20 31.93 10.08
N GLY A 70 -6.03 31.42 11.31
CA GLY A 70 -7.10 30.96 12.19
C GLY A 70 -8.02 29.92 11.53
N GLU A 71 -9.33 30.06 11.74
CA GLU A 71 -10.35 29.13 11.24
C GLU A 71 -10.30 28.97 9.72
N ALA A 72 -10.07 30.06 8.97
CA ALA A 72 -10.02 30.00 7.51
C ALA A 72 -8.85 29.13 7.03
N ALA A 73 -7.68 29.24 7.66
CA ALA A 73 -6.54 28.38 7.35
C ALA A 73 -6.82 26.91 7.67
N LEU A 74 -7.49 26.63 8.80
CA LEU A 74 -7.89 25.27 9.17
C LEU A 74 -8.88 24.68 8.16
N ARG A 75 -9.87 25.45 7.71
CA ARG A 75 -10.81 25.02 6.65
C ARG A 75 -10.09 24.69 5.35
N THR A 76 -9.12 25.51 4.94
CA THR A 76 -8.27 25.23 3.77
C THR A 76 -7.52 23.92 3.92
N ILE A 77 -6.87 23.70 5.06
CA ILE A 77 -6.13 22.45 5.35
C ILE A 77 -7.05 21.23 5.26
N VAL A 78 -8.28 21.32 5.77
CA VAL A 78 -9.24 20.20 5.66
C VAL A 78 -9.63 19.92 4.21
N GLY A 79 -9.87 20.97 3.42
CA GLY A 79 -10.15 20.81 1.99
C GLY A 79 -8.98 20.17 1.24
N GLU A 80 -7.74 20.58 1.54
CA GLU A 80 -6.53 19.99 0.98
C GLU A 80 -6.39 18.50 1.37
N ILE A 81 -6.62 18.15 2.64
CA ILE A 81 -6.56 16.77 3.13
C ILE A 81 -7.66 15.90 2.50
N ALA A 82 -8.88 16.41 2.41
CA ALA A 82 -9.99 15.67 1.79
C ALA A 82 -9.69 15.34 0.31
N ASN A 83 -9.13 16.30 -0.43
CA ASN A 83 -8.70 16.07 -1.80
C ASN A 83 -7.53 15.07 -1.90
N GLU A 84 -6.56 15.15 -1.00
CA GLU A 84 -5.46 14.18 -1.00
C GLU A 84 -5.92 12.78 -0.59
N LEU A 85 -6.87 12.64 0.35
CA LEU A 85 -7.47 11.34 0.69
C LEU A 85 -8.11 10.67 -0.52
N VAL A 86 -8.89 11.41 -1.30
CA VAL A 86 -9.49 10.91 -2.55
C VAL A 86 -8.39 10.53 -3.55
N THR A 87 -7.37 11.38 -3.69
CA THR A 87 -6.26 11.14 -4.60
C THR A 87 -5.47 9.89 -4.21
N ALA A 88 -5.16 9.72 -2.93
CA ALA A 88 -4.43 8.58 -2.40
C ALA A 88 -5.24 7.28 -2.52
N ALA A 89 -6.55 7.33 -2.28
CA ALA A 89 -7.43 6.19 -2.50
C ALA A 89 -7.46 5.77 -3.98
N TRP A 90 -7.52 6.73 -4.90
CA TRP A 90 -7.47 6.46 -6.33
C TRP A 90 -6.13 5.90 -6.79
N ARG A 91 -5.00 6.45 -6.31
CA ARG A 91 -3.67 5.89 -6.58
C ARG A 91 -3.56 4.46 -6.08
N HIS A 92 -4.08 4.17 -4.88
CA HIS A 92 -4.13 2.82 -4.34
C HIS A 92 -4.95 1.89 -5.23
N GLN A 93 -6.19 2.27 -5.60
CA GLN A 93 -7.06 1.46 -6.44
C GLN A 93 -6.42 1.17 -7.81
N ILE A 94 -5.89 2.20 -8.49
CA ILE A 94 -5.21 2.04 -9.79
C ILE A 94 -4.04 1.07 -9.66
N THR A 95 -3.26 1.17 -8.58
CA THR A 95 -2.13 0.27 -8.32
C THR A 95 -2.59 -1.17 -8.13
N GLN A 96 -3.65 -1.40 -7.36
CA GLN A 96 -4.21 -2.74 -7.14
C GLN A 96 -4.74 -3.34 -8.46
N GLU A 97 -5.55 -2.59 -9.20
CA GLU A 97 -6.14 -3.03 -10.47
C GLU A 97 -5.09 -3.32 -11.54
N ASN A 98 -3.95 -2.61 -11.51
CA ASN A 98 -2.91 -2.74 -12.52
C ASN A 98 -1.67 -3.50 -12.02
N ARG A 99 -1.72 -4.14 -10.85
CA ARG A 99 -0.57 -4.80 -10.23
C ARG A 99 0.16 -5.76 -11.18
N ALA A 100 -0.57 -6.69 -11.80
CA ALA A 100 0.02 -7.66 -12.73
C ALA A 100 0.66 -6.99 -13.95
N ARG A 101 0.09 -5.89 -14.45
CA ARG A 101 0.66 -5.11 -15.57
C ARG A 101 1.93 -4.39 -15.14
N ILE A 102 1.91 -3.78 -13.96
CA ILE A 102 3.09 -3.12 -13.39
C ILE A 102 4.21 -4.14 -13.23
N GLU A 103 3.94 -5.28 -12.57
CA GLU A 103 4.92 -6.35 -12.37
C GLU A 103 5.48 -6.88 -13.70
N SER A 104 4.61 -7.13 -14.69
CA SER A 104 5.04 -7.59 -16.02
C SER A 104 5.93 -6.57 -16.74
N VAL A 105 5.56 -5.28 -16.71
CA VAL A 105 6.35 -4.21 -17.36
C VAL A 105 7.67 -4.01 -16.63
N THR A 106 7.67 -4.04 -15.30
CA THR A 106 8.90 -3.95 -14.49
C THR A 106 9.82 -5.13 -14.76
N LEU A 107 9.30 -6.36 -14.79
CA LEU A 107 10.08 -7.55 -15.11
C LEU A 107 10.68 -7.45 -16.53
N GLN A 108 9.87 -7.05 -17.52
CA GLN A 108 10.34 -6.86 -18.88
C GLN A 108 11.40 -5.76 -18.98
N ALA A 109 11.27 -4.67 -18.22
CA ALA A 109 12.27 -3.61 -18.20
C ALA A 109 13.59 -4.08 -17.59
N ILE A 110 13.55 -4.84 -16.49
CA ILE A 110 14.75 -5.41 -15.84
C ILE A 110 15.40 -6.45 -16.75
N ALA A 111 14.64 -7.41 -17.27
CA ALA A 111 15.15 -8.46 -18.14
C ALA A 111 15.65 -7.90 -19.49
N GLY A 112 14.94 -6.91 -20.06
CA GLY A 112 15.35 -6.23 -21.28
C GLY A 112 16.64 -5.41 -21.10
N ALA A 113 16.87 -4.84 -19.92
CA ALA A 113 18.11 -4.14 -19.59
C ALA A 113 19.32 -5.10 -19.43
N MET A 114 19.07 -6.36 -19.06
CA MET A 114 20.11 -7.41 -18.99
C MET A 114 20.53 -7.92 -20.38
N GLY A 115 19.77 -7.61 -21.43
CA GLY A 115 19.92 -8.22 -22.76
C GLY A 115 19.32 -9.64 -22.80
N PRO A 116 19.06 -10.19 -24.00
CA PRO A 116 18.66 -11.57 -24.12
C PRO A 116 19.82 -12.46 -23.62
N PRO A 117 19.53 -13.55 -22.86
CA PRO A 117 20.56 -14.53 -22.52
C PRO A 117 21.19 -15.07 -23.82
N THR A 118 22.51 -15.12 -23.84
CA THR A 118 23.30 -15.62 -24.96
C THR A 118 23.56 -17.12 -24.81
N LEU A 119 24.02 -17.76 -25.88
CA LEU A 119 24.46 -19.15 -25.80
C LEU A 119 25.72 -19.30 -24.92
N ASP A 120 26.56 -18.26 -24.87
CA ASP A 120 27.74 -18.22 -23.99
C ASP A 120 27.32 -18.21 -22.50
N ASP A 121 26.26 -17.46 -22.14
CA ASP A 121 25.69 -17.47 -20.78
C ASP A 121 25.14 -18.84 -20.38
N LEU A 122 24.65 -19.62 -21.35
CA LEU A 122 24.16 -20.99 -21.13
C LEU A 122 25.32 -21.97 -20.96
N GLU A 123 26.43 -21.75 -21.67
CA GLU A 123 27.65 -22.57 -21.54
C GLU A 123 28.38 -22.31 -20.21
N GLU A 124 28.33 -21.10 -19.68
CA GLU A 124 28.88 -20.76 -18.35
C GLU A 124 28.01 -21.25 -17.18
N PHE A 125 26.76 -21.67 -17.44
CA PHE A 125 25.87 -22.16 -16.41
C PHE A 125 26.26 -23.57 -15.95
N ASP A 126 26.61 -23.73 -14.68
CA ASP A 126 27.01 -25.01 -14.12
C ASP A 126 25.79 -25.92 -13.87
N PHE A 127 25.49 -26.77 -14.83
CA PHE A 127 24.46 -27.81 -14.71
C PHE A 127 24.87 -29.00 -13.82
N THR A 128 26.10 -29.00 -13.30
CA THR A 128 26.59 -30.05 -12.40
C THR A 128 26.38 -29.73 -10.92
N ASP A 129 25.95 -28.51 -10.61
CA ASP A 129 25.51 -28.14 -9.26
C ASP A 129 24.28 -28.99 -8.89
N GLU A 130 24.32 -29.67 -7.75
CA GLU A 130 23.24 -30.55 -7.31
C GLU A 130 21.96 -29.72 -7.21
N ALA A 131 20.97 -30.08 -8.03
CA ALA A 131 19.73 -29.35 -8.22
C ALA A 131 18.95 -29.20 -6.91
N PHE A 132 19.30 -28.17 -6.14
CA PHE A 132 18.84 -27.89 -4.78
C PHE A 132 18.99 -29.12 -3.87
N GLU A 133 19.73 -29.00 -2.76
CA GLU A 133 19.43 -29.87 -1.62
C GLU A 133 17.90 -29.83 -1.44
N ASP A 134 17.22 -30.97 -1.59
CA ASP A 134 15.77 -31.10 -1.52
C ASP A 134 15.42 -31.58 -0.12
N PRO A 135 15.50 -30.71 0.91
CA PRO A 135 15.31 -31.10 2.30
C PRO A 135 13.89 -31.63 2.57
N LEU A 136 12.97 -31.40 1.63
CA LEU A 136 11.57 -31.84 1.71
C LEU A 136 11.28 -33.09 0.87
N GLY A 137 12.21 -33.56 0.03
CA GLY A 137 12.04 -34.74 -0.81
C GLY A 137 10.95 -34.59 -1.89
N ILE A 138 10.64 -33.37 -2.33
CA ILE A 138 9.57 -33.07 -3.29
C ILE A 138 10.02 -33.12 -4.76
N ALA A 139 11.32 -33.08 -5.04
CA ALA A 139 11.92 -33.11 -6.36
C ALA A 139 12.18 -34.54 -6.88
N MET A 140 11.50 -35.55 -6.34
CA MET A 140 11.57 -36.91 -6.89
C MET A 140 10.73 -37.04 -8.17
N SER A 141 11.23 -37.82 -9.13
CA SER A 141 10.46 -38.13 -10.34
C SER A 141 9.23 -38.98 -10.00
N TRP A 142 8.20 -38.92 -10.84
CA TRP A 142 6.96 -39.68 -10.65
C TRP A 142 7.23 -41.19 -10.61
N GLU A 143 8.17 -41.67 -11.43
CA GLU A 143 8.60 -43.07 -11.46
C GLU A 143 9.30 -43.48 -10.16
N GLN A 144 10.14 -42.63 -9.59
CA GLN A 144 10.82 -42.90 -8.31
C GLN A 144 9.82 -42.96 -7.14
N LYS A 145 8.82 -42.07 -7.12
CA LYS A 145 7.81 -42.02 -6.05
C LYS A 145 6.90 -43.26 -6.02
N TYR A 146 6.66 -43.89 -7.17
CA TYR A 146 5.72 -45.01 -7.32
C TYR A 146 6.36 -46.31 -7.81
N ALA A 147 7.69 -46.39 -7.87
CA ALA A 147 8.40 -47.63 -8.14
C ALA A 147 8.01 -48.68 -7.09
N LYS A 148 7.48 -49.82 -7.53
CA LYS A 148 7.26 -50.97 -6.65
C LYS A 148 8.61 -51.41 -6.09
N LYS A 149 8.80 -51.27 -4.77
CA LYS A 149 9.93 -51.88 -4.08
C LYS A 149 9.86 -53.39 -4.33
N GLY A 150 10.84 -53.92 -5.06
CA GLY A 150 11.05 -55.36 -5.15
C GLY A 150 11.30 -55.89 -3.75
N GLU A 151 10.66 -57.01 -3.42
CA GLU A 151 10.96 -57.78 -2.21
C GLU A 151 12.44 -58.20 -2.28
N GLU A 152 13.25 -57.74 -1.32
CA GLU A 152 14.62 -58.20 -1.14
C GLU A 152 14.58 -59.60 -0.51
N GLU A 153 15.15 -60.59 -1.19
CA GLU A 153 15.56 -61.91 -0.66
C GLU A 153 16.89 -61.82 0.08
#